data_AF-A0A8T7GS08-F1
#
_entry.id   AF-A0A8T7GS08-F1
#
_cell.length_a   1.000
_cell.length_b   1.000
_cell.length_c   1.000
_cell.angle_alpha   90.00
_cell.angle_beta   90.00
_cell.angle_gamma   90.00
#
_symmetry.space_group_name_H-M   'P 1'
#
loop_
_entity.id
_entity.type
_entity.pdbx_description
1 polymer ?
#
loop_
_entity_poly.entity_id
_entity_poly.type
_entity_poly.pdbx_seq_one_letter_code
_entity_poly.pdbx_strand_id
1 'polypeptide(L)' 'MEVEEVEIEEEVPAKLEKVEVQKGSRPEWVVLQPDVGQNGEKVLRRVGAMWKQTTKDGRDYYVLRIGDLRLLVFKNDRE' A
#
# COMPACT_ATOMS: atom_id res chain seq x y z
N MET A 1 32.36 -13.12 32.11
CA MET A 1 30.99 -12.62 32.32
C MET A 1 30.16 -13.35 31.30
N GLU A 2 29.44 -14.37 31.78
CA GLU A 2 28.47 -15.15 31.00
C GLU A 2 27.26 -14.24 30.72
N VAL A 3 26.78 -14.24 29.48
CA VAL A 3 25.44 -13.75 29.16
C VAL A 3 24.87 -14.64 28.06
N GLU A 4 23.65 -15.11 28.35
CA GLU A 4 22.94 -16.23 27.75
C GLU A 4 22.47 -15.97 26.31
N GLU A 5 22.41 -17.06 25.54
CA GLU A 5 21.74 -17.13 24.25
C GLU A 5 20.25 -16.84 24.42
N VAL A 6 19.73 -15.90 23.62
CA VAL A 6 18.29 -15.73 23.44
C VAL A 6 17.99 -16.04 21.98
N GLU A 7 17.57 -17.28 21.74
CA GLU A 7 16.90 -17.67 20.49
C GLU A 7 15.52 -17.01 20.47
N ILE A 8 15.30 -16.14 19.48
CA ILE A 8 13.95 -15.68 19.11
C ILE A 8 13.67 -16.25 17.73
N GLU A 9 13.10 -17.45 17.70
CA GLU A 9 12.41 -17.97 16.53
C GLU A 9 11.06 -17.27 16.42
N GLU A 10 10.92 -16.33 15.48
CA GLU A 10 9.61 -15.96 14.95
C GLU A 10 9.64 -16.17 13.44
N GLU A 11 9.27 -17.39 13.02
CA GLU A 11 8.97 -17.68 11.63
C GLU A 11 7.75 -16.84 11.22
N VAL A 12 7.98 -15.79 10.44
CA VAL A 12 6.92 -15.07 9.73
C VAL A 12 6.88 -15.62 8.30
N PRO A 13 5.97 -16.55 7.95
CA PRO A 13 5.85 -17.01 6.58
C PRO A 13 5.01 -15.99 5.81
N ALA A 14 5.69 -14.99 5.23
CA ALA A 14 5.09 -14.22 4.16
C ALA A 14 6.15 -14.04 3.08
N LYS A 15 6.22 -15.04 2.20
CA LYS A 15 6.79 -14.91 0.86
C LYS A 15 5.96 -13.86 0.12
N LEU A 16 6.23 -12.59 0.42
CA LEU A 16 5.75 -11.44 -0.33
C LEU A 16 6.49 -11.50 -1.66
N GLU A 17 5.85 -12.15 -2.65
CA GLU A 17 6.22 -12.00 -4.05
C GLU A 17 6.55 -10.53 -4.29
N LYS A 18 7.73 -10.27 -4.85
CA LYS A 18 8.12 -8.95 -5.34
C LYS A 18 7.00 -8.45 -6.24
N VAL A 19 6.13 -7.60 -5.71
CA VAL A 19 5.20 -6.84 -6.51
C VAL A 19 6.04 -5.76 -7.18
N GLU A 20 6.61 -6.12 -8.33
CA GLU A 20 7.24 -5.22 -9.28
C GLU A 20 6.16 -4.27 -9.76
N VAL A 21 5.96 -3.16 -9.04
CA VAL A 21 5.25 -2.01 -9.57
C VAL A 21 6.11 -1.54 -10.72
N GLN A 22 5.71 -1.88 -11.95
CA GLN A 22 6.44 -1.50 -13.16
C GLN A 22 6.78 -0.02 -13.08
N LYS A 23 8.08 0.26 -13.07
CA LYS A 23 8.65 1.60 -12.99
C LYS A 23 8.22 2.35 -14.27
N GLY A 24 7.04 2.99 -14.23
CA GLY A 24 6.43 3.62 -15.41
C GLY A 24 4.90 3.51 -15.50
N SER A 25 4.23 2.65 -14.71
CA SER A 25 2.76 2.60 -14.75
C SER A 25 2.16 3.78 -13.97
N ARG A 26 1.45 4.65 -14.69
CA ARG A 26 0.71 5.75 -14.09
C ARG A 26 -0.38 5.15 -13.18
N PRO A 27 -0.57 5.67 -11.96
CA PRO A 27 -1.67 5.23 -11.12
C PRO A 27 -3.01 5.55 -11.78
N GLU A 28 -3.95 4.63 -11.66
CA GLU A 28 -5.33 4.83 -12.12
C GLU A 28 -6.08 5.78 -11.19
N TRP A 29 -5.82 5.70 -9.88
CA TRP A 29 -6.41 6.60 -8.90
C TRP A 29 -5.36 7.28 -8.02
N VAL A 30 -5.68 8.49 -7.60
CA VAL A 30 -4.89 9.28 -6.67
C VAL A 30 -5.68 9.45 -5.39
N VAL A 31 -5.02 9.31 -4.23
CA VAL A 31 -5.62 9.57 -2.93
C VAL A 31 -5.31 10.99 -2.52
N LEU A 32 -6.37 11.74 -2.25
CA LEU A 32 -6.34 13.13 -1.82
C LEU A 32 -6.83 13.24 -0.38
N GLN A 33 -6.16 14.06 0.41
CA GLN A 33 -6.57 14.40 1.75
C GLN A 33 -6.86 15.91 1.81
N PRO A 34 -8.01 16.33 2.36
CA PRO A 34 -8.26 17.74 2.66
C PRO A 34 -7.23 18.27 3.66
N ASP A 35 -6.72 19.45 3.38
CA ASP A 35 -5.76 20.16 4.21
C ASP A 35 -6.11 21.65 4.24
N VAL A 36 -5.55 22.39 5.18
CA VAL A 36 -5.73 23.84 5.30
C VAL A 36 -4.44 24.50 4.81
N GLY A 37 -4.55 25.23 3.71
CA GLY A 37 -3.45 26.02 3.16
C GLY A 37 -3.05 27.17 4.09
N GLN A 38 -1.90 27.77 3.83
CA GLN A 38 -1.34 28.84 4.69
C GLN A 38 -2.28 30.05 4.85
N ASN A 39 -3.18 30.26 3.89
CA ASN A 39 -4.14 31.37 3.88
C ASN A 39 -5.53 30.98 4.43
N GLY A 40 -5.68 29.80 5.03
CA GLY A 40 -6.96 29.29 5.52
C GLY A 40 -7.86 28.68 4.44
N GLU A 41 -7.40 28.60 3.19
CA GLU A 41 -8.12 27.97 2.09
C GLU A 41 -8.10 26.44 2.21
N LYS A 42 -9.19 25.78 1.79
CA LYS A 42 -9.25 24.31 1.75
C LYS A 42 -8.50 23.82 0.51
N VAL A 43 -7.44 23.06 0.70
CA VAL A 43 -6.65 22.45 -0.39
C VAL A 43 -6.75 20.93 -0.34
N LEU A 44 -6.54 20.29 -1.48
CA LEU A 44 -6.45 18.82 -1.57
C LEU A 44 -4.99 18.43 -1.76
N ARG A 45 -4.42 17.76 -0.76
CA ARG A 45 -3.05 17.26 -0.80
C ARG A 45 -3.03 15.83 -1.32
N ARG A 46 -2.16 15.55 -2.28
CA ARG A 46 -1.88 14.18 -2.71
C ARG A 46 -1.09 13.43 -1.63
N VAL A 47 -1.69 12.38 -1.09
CA VAL A 47 -1.08 11.55 -0.01
C VAL A 47 -0.78 10.12 -0.46
N GLY A 48 -1.37 9.70 -1.58
CA GLY A 48 -1.22 8.34 -2.05
C GLY A 48 -1.71 8.13 -3.47
N ALA A 49 -1.70 6.88 -3.88
CA ALA A 49 -2.17 6.45 -5.19
C ALA A 49 -2.52 4.96 -5.16
N MET A 50 -3.33 4.55 -6.13
CA MET A 50 -3.79 3.18 -6.28
C MET A 50 -3.57 2.71 -7.71
N TRP A 51 -3.11 1.48 -7.86
CA TRP A 51 -2.85 0.82 -9.13
C TRP A 51 -3.66 -0.45 -9.20
N LYS A 52 -4.30 -0.71 -10.34
CA LYS A 52 -4.89 -2.02 -10.58
C LYS A 52 -3.80 -3.02 -10.92
N GLN A 53 -4.03 -4.24 -10.46
CA GLN A 53 -3.26 -5.40 -10.77
C GLN A 53 -4.22 -6.55 -11.02
N THR A 54 -3.76 -7.54 -11.77
CA THR A 54 -4.53 -8.75 -12.04
C THR A 54 -3.68 -9.93 -11.59
N THR A 55 -4.27 -10.83 -10.81
CA THR A 55 -3.63 -12.07 -10.38
C THR A 55 -3.39 -12.99 -11.57
N LYS A 56 -2.56 -14.02 -11.39
CA LYS A 56 -2.33 -15.07 -12.40
C LYS A 56 -3.64 -15.76 -12.83
N ASP A 57 -4.59 -15.88 -11.90
CA ASP A 57 -5.90 -16.49 -12.13
C ASP A 57 -6.94 -15.52 -12.74
N GLY A 58 -6.52 -14.31 -13.13
CA GLY A 58 -7.39 -13.32 -13.78
C GLY A 58 -8.27 -12.51 -12.83
N ARG A 59 -8.10 -12.64 -11.51
CA ARG A 59 -8.85 -11.82 -10.53
C ARG A 59 -8.20 -10.45 -10.37
N ASP A 60 -9.00 -9.40 -10.46
CA ASP A 60 -8.58 -8.02 -10.28
C ASP A 60 -8.43 -7.68 -8.79
N TYR A 61 -7.35 -6.97 -8.47
CA TYR A 61 -7.13 -6.36 -7.16
C TYR A 61 -6.44 -5.01 -7.34
N TYR A 62 -6.38 -4.24 -6.26
CA TYR A 62 -5.73 -2.94 -6.28
C TYR A 62 -4.65 -2.88 -5.20
N VAL A 63 -3.55 -2.22 -5.54
CA VAL A 63 -2.51 -1.89 -4.58
C VAL A 63 -2.65 -0.41 -4.25
N LEU A 64 -2.97 -0.11 -2.99
CA LEU A 64 -3.03 1.25 -2.47
C LEU A 64 -1.75 1.56 -1.71
N ARG A 65 -1.11 2.67 -2.05
CA ARG A 65 0.05 3.21 -1.31
C ARG A 65 -0.28 4.58 -0.75
N ILE A 66 -0.08 4.76 0.56
CA ILE A 66 -0.22 6.04 1.27
C ILE A 66 1.01 6.22 2.15
N GLY A 67 1.91 7.15 1.77
CA GLY A 67 3.24 7.23 2.39
C GLY A 67 3.99 5.88 2.34
N ASP A 68 4.33 5.37 3.51
CA ASP A 68 5.00 4.06 3.69
C ASP A 68 4.02 2.90 3.86
N LEU A 69 2.72 3.17 4.00
CA LEU A 69 1.69 2.15 4.08
C LEU A 69 1.41 1.57 2.69
N ARG A 70 1.35 0.23 2.60
CA ARG A 70 0.95 -0.50 1.41
C ARG A 70 -0.19 -1.47 1.74
N LEU A 71 -1.33 -1.30 1.08
CA LEU A 71 -2.54 -2.08 1.30
C LEU A 71 -2.94 -2.83 0.03
N LEU A 72 -3.43 -4.05 0.22
CA LEU A 72 -4.19 -4.78 -0.80
C LEU A 72 -5.66 -4.43 -0.66
N VAL A 73 -6.27 -4.01 -1.76
CA VAL A 73 -7.66 -3.57 -1.81
C VAL A 73 -8.42 -4.44 -2.79
N PHE A 74 -9.54 -4.96 -2.34
CA PHE A 74 -10.45 -5.79 -3.13
C PHE A 74 -11.77 -5.04 -3.31
N LYS A 75 -12.46 -5.30 -4.41
CA LYS A 75 -13.80 -4.75 -4.63
C LYS A 75 -14.73 -5.26 -3.53
N ASN A 76 -15.54 -4.36 -2.95
CA ASN A 76 -16.60 -4.77 -2.04
C ASN A 76 -17.82 -5.17 -2.88
N ASP A 77 -18.11 -6.47 -2.93
CA ASP A 77 -19.24 -7.03 -3.68
C ASP A 77 -20.52 -7.15 -2.85
N ARG A 78 -20.57 -6.56 -1.65
CA ARG A 78 -21.80 -6.43 -0.87
C ARG A 78 -22.60 -5.22 -1.37
N GLU A 79 -23.73 -5.48 -2.02
CA GLU A 79 -24.81 -4.52 -2.29
C GLU A 79 -25.68 -4.30 -1.05
#